data_AF-A0A960HTF3-F1
#
_entry.id   AF-A0A960HTF3-F1
#
_cell.length_a   1.000
_cell.length_b   1.000
_cell.length_c   1.000
_cell.angle_alpha   90.00
_cell.angle_beta   90.00
_cell.angle_gamma   90.00
#
_symmetry.space_group_name_H-M   'P 1'
#
loop_
_entity.id
_entity.type
_entity.pdbx_description
1 polymer ?
#
loop_
_entity_poly.entity_id
_entity_poly.type
_entity_poly.pdbx_seq_one_letter_code
_entity_poly.pdbx_strand_id
1 'polypeptide(L)'
;MAKAPVLTPQADDFPRWYQDVLAKAELADNGPVRGTMVIRPYGYALWERMQAEVDARIKAAGAENAYFPLFIPESYLTREAEHVEGFSPELAVVTHAGGKELEEPVVVRPTSETVIGEFMGKWVQSHRDLPLLLNQWANVVRWELRTRIFLRTSEFLWQEGHTAHATEA
;
A
#
# COMPACT_ATOMS: atom_id res chain seq x y z
N MET A 1 -37.50 -20.97 -21.82
CA MET A 1 -36.09 -21.32 -21.57
C MET A 1 -35.63 -20.52 -20.36
N ALA A 2 -35.04 -21.16 -19.34
CA ALA A 2 -34.53 -20.44 -18.19
C ALA A 2 -33.42 -19.47 -18.63
N LYS A 3 -33.50 -18.21 -18.18
CA LYS A 3 -32.51 -17.18 -18.52
C LYS A 3 -31.17 -17.60 -17.91
N ALA A 4 -30.12 -17.65 -18.72
CA ALA A 4 -28.79 -18.00 -18.23
C ALA A 4 -28.38 -17.04 -17.09
N PRO A 5 -27.77 -17.54 -16.00
CA PRO A 5 -27.43 -16.71 -14.86
C PRO A 5 -26.42 -15.63 -15.26
N VAL A 6 -26.62 -14.42 -14.73
CA VAL A 6 -25.74 -13.28 -14.99
C VAL A 6 -24.39 -13.46 -14.30
N LEU A 7 -24.26 -14.30 -13.27
CA LEU A 7 -22.98 -14.59 -12.62
C LEU A 7 -22.82 -16.10 -12.48
N THR A 8 -21.59 -16.59 -12.57
CA THR A 8 -21.29 -17.96 -12.14
C THR A 8 -21.70 -18.16 -10.67
N PRO A 9 -22.41 -19.25 -10.30
CA PRO A 9 -22.73 -19.50 -8.90
C PRO A 9 -21.47 -19.65 -8.06
N GLN A 10 -21.43 -19.02 -6.87
CA GLN A 10 -20.28 -19.07 -5.98
C GLN A 10 -19.88 -20.50 -5.58
N ALA A 11 -20.86 -21.37 -5.40
CA ALA A 11 -20.64 -22.76 -5.00
C ALA A 11 -19.99 -23.61 -6.08
N ASP A 12 -20.12 -23.22 -7.36
CA ASP A 12 -19.62 -23.98 -8.50
C ASP A 12 -18.17 -23.55 -8.83
N ASP A 13 -17.92 -22.24 -8.92
CA ASP A 13 -16.59 -21.68 -9.19
C ASP A 13 -16.48 -20.26 -8.60
N PHE A 14 -16.02 -20.18 -7.36
CA PHE A 14 -15.82 -18.92 -6.65
C PHE A 14 -14.80 -17.98 -7.32
N PRO A 15 -13.60 -18.45 -7.77
CA PRO A 15 -12.69 -17.63 -8.56
C PRO A 15 -13.34 -16.97 -9.76
N ARG A 16 -14.16 -17.70 -10.53
CA ARG A 16 -14.86 -17.15 -11.69
C ARG A 16 -15.95 -16.18 -11.29
N TRP A 17 -16.76 -16.53 -10.28
CA TRP A 17 -17.78 -15.63 -9.75
C TRP A 17 -17.18 -14.28 -9.34
N TYR A 18 -16.03 -14.28 -8.64
CA TYR A 18 -15.37 -13.06 -8.20
C TYR A 18 -14.99 -12.18 -9.41
N GLN A 19 -14.38 -12.76 -10.44
CA GLN A 19 -14.04 -12.03 -11.67
C GLN A 19 -15.28 -11.50 -12.40
N ASP A 20 -16.35 -12.30 -12.47
CA ASP A 20 -17.61 -11.89 -13.07
C ASP A 20 -18.23 -10.69 -12.33
N VAL A 21 -18.18 -10.68 -10.99
CA VAL A 21 -18.66 -9.54 -10.19
C VAL A 21 -17.85 -8.29 -10.49
N LEU A 22 -16.51 -8.37 -10.45
CA LEU A 22 -15.64 -7.22 -10.70
C LEU A 22 -15.90 -6.61 -12.08
N ALA A 23 -16.00 -7.45 -13.11
CA ALA A 23 -16.20 -7.02 -14.48
C ALA A 23 -17.62 -6.46 -14.70
N LYS A 24 -18.66 -7.17 -14.26
CA LYS A 24 -20.06 -6.78 -14.52
C LYS A 24 -20.52 -5.61 -13.68
N ALA A 25 -19.96 -5.44 -12.48
CA ALA A 25 -20.19 -4.27 -11.65
C ALA A 25 -19.26 -3.11 -12.00
N GLU A 26 -18.36 -3.26 -12.98
CA GLU A 26 -17.49 -2.17 -13.42
C GLU A 26 -16.61 -1.61 -12.29
N LEU A 27 -16.03 -2.49 -11.47
CA LEU A 27 -15.25 -2.09 -10.28
C LEU A 27 -13.78 -1.78 -10.60
N ALA A 28 -13.12 -2.63 -11.39
CA ALA A 28 -11.74 -2.45 -11.80
C ALA A 28 -11.41 -3.31 -13.02
N ASP A 29 -10.45 -2.84 -13.81
CA ASP A 29 -9.86 -3.55 -14.94
C ASP A 29 -8.40 -3.93 -14.64
N ASN A 30 -7.87 -4.92 -15.35
CA ASN A 30 -6.42 -5.20 -15.30
C ASN A 30 -5.66 -4.02 -15.91
N GLY A 31 -4.60 -3.58 -15.23
CA GLY A 31 -3.71 -2.54 -15.75
C GLY A 31 -2.76 -3.06 -16.83
N PRO A 32 -2.06 -2.16 -17.53
CA PRO A 32 -1.14 -2.52 -18.61
C PRO A 32 0.16 -3.18 -18.12
N VAL A 33 0.48 -3.03 -16.83
CA VAL A 33 1.63 -3.67 -16.19
C VAL A 33 1.13 -4.89 -15.40
N ARG A 34 1.92 -5.96 -15.39
CA ARG A 34 1.56 -7.19 -14.69
C ARG A 34 1.19 -6.89 -13.23
N GLY A 35 -0.01 -7.31 -12.86
CA GLY A 35 -0.49 -7.25 -11.49
C GLY A 35 -0.95 -5.88 -11.03
N THR A 36 -0.95 -4.86 -11.89
CA THR A 36 -1.61 -3.57 -11.59
C THR A 36 -3.08 -3.62 -11.98
N MET A 37 -3.86 -2.67 -11.48
CA MET A 37 -5.28 -2.53 -11.79
C MET A 37 -5.63 -1.08 -12.06
N VAL A 38 -6.62 -0.85 -12.92
CA VAL A 38 -7.27 0.44 -13.07
C VAL A 38 -8.57 0.38 -12.29
N ILE A 39 -8.64 1.06 -11.14
CA ILE A 39 -9.85 1.11 -10.32
C ILE A 39 -10.84 2.07 -10.97
N ARG A 40 -12.00 1.56 -11.38
CA ARG A 40 -13.06 2.37 -12.03
C ARG A 40 -13.79 3.22 -10.98
N PRO A 41 -14.55 4.26 -11.38
CA PRO A 41 -15.21 5.16 -10.42
C PRO A 41 -16.07 4.45 -9.38
N TYR A 42 -16.78 3.38 -9.75
CA TYR A 42 -17.60 2.66 -8.78
C TYR A 42 -16.75 1.91 -7.73
N GLY A 43 -15.65 1.28 -8.15
CA GLY A 43 -14.70 0.65 -7.21
C GLY A 43 -13.98 1.68 -6.35
N TYR A 44 -13.56 2.80 -6.94
CA TYR A 44 -12.84 3.86 -6.23
C TYR A 44 -13.74 4.58 -5.21
N ALA A 45 -15.04 4.75 -5.50
CA ALA A 45 -16.01 5.29 -4.55
C ALA A 45 -16.16 4.43 -3.29
N LEU A 46 -15.95 3.11 -3.38
CA LEU A 46 -15.89 2.25 -2.19
C LEU A 46 -14.64 2.54 -1.36
N TRP A 47 -13.49 2.72 -2.02
CA TRP A 47 -12.25 3.14 -1.37
C TRP A 47 -12.40 4.49 -0.67
N GLU A 48 -12.94 5.51 -1.34
CA GLU A 48 -13.16 6.85 -0.76
C GLU A 48 -14.05 6.80 0.49
N ARG A 49 -15.10 5.96 0.49
CA ARG A 49 -15.97 5.76 1.66
C ARG A 49 -15.24 5.09 2.83
N MET A 50 -14.47 4.04 2.54
CA MET A 50 -13.66 3.38 3.57
C MET A 50 -12.61 4.34 4.13
N GLN A 51 -11.92 5.08 3.26
CA GLN A 51 -10.94 6.07 3.62
C GLN A 51 -11.54 7.13 4.55
N ALA A 52 -12.66 7.74 4.18
CA ALA A 52 -13.29 8.79 4.98
C ALA A 52 -13.66 8.30 6.41
N GLU A 53 -14.25 7.11 6.52
CA GLU A 53 -14.66 6.55 7.81
C GLU A 53 -13.46 6.16 8.68
N VAL A 54 -12.47 5.49 8.10
CA VAL A 54 -11.25 5.08 8.83
C VAL A 54 -10.43 6.31 9.23
N ASP A 55 -10.27 7.28 8.34
CA ASP A 55 -9.54 8.53 8.61
C ASP A 55 -10.17 9.34 9.75
N ALA A 56 -11.52 9.41 9.79
CA ALA A 56 -12.22 10.06 10.89
C ALA A 56 -11.93 9.37 12.24
N ARG A 57 -11.87 8.04 12.28
CA ARG A 57 -11.55 7.28 13.50
C ARG A 57 -10.09 7.42 13.91
N ILE A 58 -9.17 7.40 12.95
CA ILE A 58 -7.73 7.61 13.17
C ILE A 58 -7.49 9.01 13.78
N LYS A 59 -8.13 10.04 13.22
CA LYS A 59 -8.06 11.41 13.75
C LYS A 59 -8.71 11.55 15.12
N ALA A 60 -9.84 10.87 15.36
CA ALA A 60 -10.46 10.83 16.68
C ALA A 60 -9.57 10.14 17.74
N ALA A 61 -8.67 9.25 17.33
CA ALA A 61 -7.65 8.65 18.18
C ALA A 61 -6.40 9.53 18.39
N GLY A 62 -6.38 10.75 17.81
CA GLY A 62 -5.31 11.73 17.98
C GLY A 62 -4.17 11.62 16.99
N ALA A 63 -4.25 10.74 15.97
CA ALA A 63 -3.22 10.65 14.95
C ALA A 63 -3.38 11.74 13.87
N GLU A 64 -2.25 12.18 13.33
CA GLU A 64 -2.18 13.17 12.28
C GLU A 64 -1.73 12.56 10.95
N ASN A 65 -2.35 13.00 9.85
CA ASN A 65 -1.95 12.56 8.53
C ASN A 65 -0.66 13.26 8.10
N ALA A 66 0.30 12.48 7.63
CA ALA A 66 1.55 12.93 7.03
C ALA A 66 1.77 12.24 5.67
N TYR A 67 2.73 12.74 4.91
CA TYR A 67 3.13 12.14 3.64
C TYR A 67 4.66 12.05 3.58
N PHE A 68 5.13 10.83 3.37
CA PHE A 68 6.51 10.47 3.15
C PHE A 68 6.71 10.09 1.66
N PRO A 69 7.91 10.32 1.10
CA PRO A 69 8.17 10.06 -0.30
C PRO A 69 7.94 8.61 -0.75
N LEU A 70 7.61 8.44 -2.03
CA LEU A 70 7.48 7.13 -2.68
C LEU A 70 8.83 6.42 -2.82
N PHE A 71 9.89 7.17 -3.12
CA PHE A 71 11.23 6.65 -3.35
C PHE A 71 12.03 6.65 -2.05
N ILE A 72 12.56 5.49 -1.69
CA ILE A 72 13.38 5.25 -0.50
C ILE A 72 14.80 4.90 -0.97
N PRO A 73 15.87 5.55 -0.47
CA PRO A 73 17.24 5.15 -0.79
C PRO A 73 17.46 3.66 -0.43
N GLU A 74 18.13 2.90 -1.31
CA GLU A 74 18.39 1.48 -1.06
C GLU A 74 19.15 1.26 0.26
N SER A 75 20.05 2.18 0.62
CA SER A 75 20.77 2.15 1.90
C SER A 75 19.87 2.12 3.14
N TYR A 76 18.67 2.71 3.08
CA TYR A 76 17.73 2.71 4.21
C TYR A 76 17.16 1.30 4.45
N LEU A 77 16.92 0.54 3.40
CA LEU A 77 16.42 -0.83 3.52
C LEU A 77 17.52 -1.78 3.98
N THR A 78 18.75 -1.60 3.53
CA THR A 78 19.88 -2.44 3.93
C THR A 78 20.19 -2.32 5.43
N ARG A 79 20.05 -1.13 6.02
CA ARG A 79 20.20 -0.91 7.48
C ARG A 79 19.18 -1.71 8.31
N GLU A 80 17.96 -1.89 7.78
CA GLU A 80 16.89 -2.64 8.43
C GLU A 80 16.93 -4.15 8.10
N ALA A 81 17.50 -4.52 6.96
CA ALA A 81 17.64 -5.92 6.55
C ALA A 81 18.53 -6.75 7.49
N GLU A 82 19.46 -6.11 8.23
CA GLU A 82 20.20 -6.75 9.32
C GLU A 82 19.29 -7.20 10.49
N HIS A 83 18.07 -6.65 10.58
CA HIS A 83 17.09 -6.91 11.62
C HIS A 83 15.85 -7.69 11.13
N VAL A 84 15.62 -7.81 9.82
CA VAL A 84 14.41 -8.44 9.25
C VAL A 84 14.73 -9.31 8.02
N GLU A 85 14.59 -10.64 8.16
CA GLU A 85 14.88 -11.65 7.11
C GLU A 85 13.91 -11.64 5.87
N GLY A 86 13.03 -10.65 5.72
CA GLY A 86 11.83 -10.78 4.87
C GLY A 86 11.71 -9.86 3.66
N PHE A 87 12.57 -8.85 3.47
CA PHE A 87 12.27 -7.76 2.54
C PHE A 87 12.62 -8.00 1.06
N SER A 88 13.41 -9.02 0.74
CA SER A 88 14.20 -9.03 -0.52
C SER A 88 13.47 -9.40 -1.84
N PRO A 89 12.55 -10.38 -1.94
CA PRO A 89 12.18 -10.88 -3.27
C PRO A 89 11.21 -9.99 -4.08
N GLU A 90 10.63 -8.93 -3.50
CA GLU A 90 9.49 -8.23 -4.09
C GLU A 90 9.71 -6.71 -4.31
N LEU A 91 10.96 -6.24 -4.34
CA LEU A 91 11.25 -4.80 -4.51
C LEU A 91 11.27 -4.36 -5.98
N ALA A 92 10.63 -3.21 -6.25
CA ALA A 92 10.81 -2.49 -7.50
C ALA A 92 11.88 -1.40 -7.31
N VAL A 93 12.98 -1.51 -8.06
CA VAL A 93 14.15 -0.63 -7.92
C VAL A 93 14.31 0.26 -9.15
N VAL A 94 14.48 1.56 -8.92
CA VAL A 94 14.82 2.55 -9.93
C VAL A 94 16.33 2.73 -9.92
N THR A 95 16.99 2.30 -10.99
CA THR A 95 18.44 2.49 -11.20
C THR A 95 18.75 3.60 -12.19
N HIS A 96 17.77 3.99 -13.02
CA HIS A 96 17.93 5.01 -14.05
C HIS A 96 16.83 6.07 -13.92
N ALA A 97 17.22 7.34 -13.86
CA ALA A 97 16.30 8.48 -13.82
C ALA A 97 16.87 9.66 -14.61
N GLY A 98 16.00 10.42 -15.28
CA GLY A 98 16.42 11.58 -16.09
C GLY A 98 17.40 11.23 -17.22
N GLY A 99 17.41 9.97 -17.69
CA GLY A 99 18.31 9.49 -18.75
C GLY A 99 19.73 9.13 -18.28
N LYS A 100 19.98 9.06 -16.98
CA LYS A 100 21.27 8.63 -16.41
C LYS A 100 21.06 7.56 -15.35
N GLU A 101 22.10 6.75 -15.13
CA GLU A 101 22.17 5.85 -13.98
C GLU A 101 22.33 6.68 -12.70
N LEU A 102 21.65 6.26 -11.63
CA LEU A 102 21.70 6.91 -10.33
C LEU A 102 22.99 6.52 -9.57
N GLU A 103 23.53 7.45 -8.79
CA GLU A 103 24.67 7.17 -7.89
C GLU A 103 24.29 6.15 -6.80
N GLU A 104 23.06 6.26 -6.29
CA GLU A 104 22.44 5.29 -5.38
C GLU A 104 21.08 4.88 -5.97
N PRO A 105 20.81 3.58 -6.16
CA PRO A 105 19.49 3.11 -6.53
C PRO A 105 18.43 3.53 -5.49
N VAL A 106 17.22 3.80 -5.96
CA VAL A 106 16.09 4.08 -5.07
C VAL A 106 15.01 3.04 -5.25
N VAL A 107 14.43 2.60 -4.14
CA VAL A 107 13.39 1.59 -4.11
C VAL A 107 12.03 2.28 -4.04
N VAL A 108 11.07 1.81 -4.84
CA VAL A 108 9.67 2.20 -4.70
C VAL A 108 9.13 1.56 -3.43
N ARG A 109 8.63 2.35 -2.49
CA ARG A 109 8.25 1.86 -1.15
C ARG A 109 7.39 0.57 -1.21
N PRO A 110 7.86 -0.55 -0.63
CA PRO A 110 6.99 -1.69 -0.32
C PRO A 110 6.19 -1.46 0.97
N THR A 111 6.70 -0.56 1.81
CA THR A 111 6.23 -0.05 3.08
C THR A 111 7.16 1.10 3.50
N SER A 112 6.77 1.94 4.48
CA SER A 112 7.49 3.18 4.79
C SER A 112 8.21 3.21 6.15
N GLU A 113 8.35 2.10 6.87
CA GLU A 113 8.95 2.04 8.22
C GLU A 113 10.34 2.68 8.26
N THR A 114 11.19 2.41 7.26
CA THR A 114 12.60 2.85 7.26
C THR A 114 12.71 4.37 7.12
N VAL A 115 11.92 4.96 6.21
CA VAL A 115 11.87 6.42 6.01
C VAL A 115 11.12 7.09 7.15
N ILE A 116 10.01 6.52 7.62
CA ILE A 116 9.23 7.11 8.71
C ILE A 116 10.04 7.08 10.01
N GLY A 117 10.67 5.95 10.35
CA GLY A 117 11.50 5.79 11.55
C GLY A 117 12.65 6.80 11.59
N GLU A 118 13.36 6.99 10.48
CA GLU A 118 14.44 7.99 10.36
C GLU A 118 13.95 9.42 10.66
N PHE A 119 12.75 9.79 10.21
CA PHE A 119 12.18 11.12 10.47
C PHE A 119 11.53 11.25 11.85
N MET A 120 10.90 10.19 12.36
CA MET A 120 10.43 10.14 13.75
C MET A 120 11.60 10.34 14.72
N GLY A 121 12.75 9.71 14.46
CA GLY A 121 13.97 9.93 15.24
C GLY A 121 14.52 11.37 15.17
N LYS A 122 14.26 12.09 14.07
CA LYS A 122 14.58 13.53 13.96
C LYS A 122 13.58 14.42 14.68
N TRP A 123 12.30 14.05 14.70
CA TRP A 123 11.25 14.87 15.30
C TRP A 123 11.14 14.68 16.81
N VAL A 124 11.36 13.47 17.31
CA VAL A 124 11.31 13.15 18.74
C VAL A 124 12.67 13.47 19.35
N GLN A 125 12.77 14.60 20.07
CA GLN A 125 13.99 15.03 20.77
C GLN A 125 13.83 14.94 22.30
N SER A 126 12.60 14.79 22.80
CA SER A 126 12.26 14.69 24.22
C SER A 126 11.00 13.83 24.43
N HIS A 127 10.80 13.34 25.65
CA HIS A 127 9.55 12.66 26.04
C HIS A 127 8.30 13.55 25.85
N ARG A 128 8.47 14.87 25.75
CA ARG A 128 7.38 15.82 25.48
C ARG A 128 6.87 15.77 24.04
N ASP A 129 7.66 15.22 23.12
CA ASP A 129 7.29 15.05 21.72
C ASP A 129 6.51 13.74 21.50
N LEU A 130 6.28 12.98 22.59
CA LEU A 130 5.55 11.71 22.59
C LEU A 130 4.19 11.86 23.30
N PRO A 131 3.15 11.12 22.86
CA PRO A 131 3.18 10.18 21.73
C PRO A 131 3.19 10.92 20.38
N LEU A 132 3.96 10.39 19.44
CA LEU A 132 3.93 10.82 18.04
C LEU A 132 3.07 9.83 17.28
N LEU A 133 1.92 10.27 16.76
CA LEU A 133 0.92 9.42 16.13
C LEU A 133 0.73 9.85 14.67
N LEU A 134 1.31 9.08 13.74
CA LEU A 134 1.30 9.42 12.32
C LEU A 134 0.47 8.43 11.51
N ASN A 135 -0.18 8.94 10.48
CA ASN A 135 -0.92 8.16 9.50
C ASN A 135 -0.57 8.60 8.08
N GLN A 136 -0.52 7.67 7.13
CA GLN A 136 -0.32 7.96 5.72
C GLN A 136 -1.31 7.15 4.86
N TRP A 137 -2.00 7.85 3.96
CA TRP A 137 -2.77 7.25 2.87
C TRP A 137 -1.96 7.34 1.58
N ALA A 138 -1.63 6.20 0.98
CA ALA A 138 -0.74 6.16 -0.17
C ALA A 138 -0.87 4.86 -0.97
N ASN A 139 -0.20 4.83 -2.12
CA ASN A 139 0.10 3.59 -2.83
C ASN A 139 1.45 3.00 -2.38
N VAL A 140 1.58 1.68 -2.46
CA VAL A 140 2.85 0.96 -2.32
C VAL A 140 3.01 -0.05 -3.45
N VAL A 141 4.24 -0.48 -3.68
CA VAL A 141 4.58 -1.46 -4.72
C VAL A 141 5.26 -2.67 -4.10
N ARG A 142 4.70 -3.86 -4.36
CA ARG A 142 5.26 -5.16 -4.02
C ARG A 142 5.20 -6.05 -5.25
N TRP A 143 6.34 -6.51 -5.75
CA TRP A 143 6.42 -7.21 -7.04
C TRP A 143 5.91 -8.66 -6.98
N GLU A 144 4.59 -8.80 -6.88
CA GLU A 144 3.89 -10.05 -6.61
C GLU A 144 3.86 -11.01 -7.80
N LEU A 145 4.14 -12.29 -7.53
CA LEU A 145 4.14 -13.33 -8.57
C LEU A 145 2.73 -13.79 -8.97
N ARG A 146 1.78 -13.82 -8.03
CA ARG A 146 0.42 -14.34 -8.25
C ARG A 146 -0.61 -13.30 -7.84
N THR A 147 -1.11 -12.54 -8.81
CA THR A 147 -1.99 -11.41 -8.53
C THR A 147 -3.48 -11.74 -8.72
N ARG A 148 -4.30 -11.02 -7.97
CA ARG A 148 -5.77 -11.08 -7.94
C ARG A 148 -6.27 -9.65 -7.64
N ILE A 149 -7.06 -9.06 -8.54
CA ILE A 149 -7.59 -7.69 -8.39
C ILE A 149 -8.16 -7.48 -6.97
N PHE A 150 -7.81 -6.35 -6.36
CA PHE A 150 -8.04 -5.95 -4.96
C PHE A 150 -7.41 -6.82 -3.87
N LEU A 151 -7.33 -8.15 -4.05
CA LEU A 151 -6.83 -9.06 -3.02
C LEU A 151 -5.30 -9.08 -2.92
N ARG A 152 -4.61 -8.99 -4.06
CA ARG A 152 -3.15 -9.02 -4.17
C ARG A 152 -2.72 -8.45 -5.52
N THR A 153 -2.21 -7.23 -5.53
CA THR A 153 -1.77 -6.52 -6.74
C THR A 153 -0.35 -6.00 -6.56
N SER A 154 0.35 -5.79 -7.67
CA SER A 154 1.74 -5.32 -7.64
C SER A 154 1.84 -3.89 -7.12
N GLU A 155 0.80 -3.09 -7.36
CA GLU A 155 0.59 -1.77 -6.78
C GLU A 155 -0.79 -1.78 -6.11
N PHE A 156 -0.90 -1.24 -4.91
CA PHE A 156 -2.17 -1.10 -4.22
C PHE A 156 -2.23 0.16 -3.35
N LEU A 157 -3.45 0.65 -3.16
CA LEU A 157 -3.76 1.74 -2.23
C LEU A 157 -3.94 1.17 -0.84
N TRP A 158 -3.40 1.86 0.15
CA TRP A 158 -3.52 1.47 1.54
C TRP A 158 -3.47 2.65 2.51
N GLN A 159 -3.59 2.31 3.79
CA GLN A 159 -3.29 3.16 4.91
C GLN A 159 -2.19 2.49 5.73
N GLU A 160 -1.20 3.26 6.16
CA GLU A 160 -0.16 2.82 7.08
C GLU A 160 -0.04 3.79 8.25
N GLY A 161 -0.07 3.26 9.47
CA GLY A 161 -0.02 4.03 10.71
C GLY A 161 1.26 3.71 11.45
N HIS A 162 1.95 4.74 11.93
CA HIS A 162 3.25 4.64 12.58
C HIS A 162 3.24 5.49 13.85
N THR A 163 3.50 4.86 14.99
CA THR A 163 3.34 5.50 16.30
C THR A 163 4.56 5.28 17.17
N ALA A 164 5.01 6.31 17.88
CA ALA A 164 6.06 6.20 18.89
C ALA A 164 5.50 6.61 20.25
N HIS A 165 5.83 5.81 21.26
CA HIS A 165 5.36 5.96 22.64
C HIS A 165 6.54 5.92 23.61
N ALA A 166 6.40 6.60 24.74
CA ALA A 166 7.46 6.64 25.76
C ALA A 166 7.61 5.31 26.53
N THR A 167 6.57 4.49 26.54
CA THR A 167 6.51 3.21 27.24
C THR A 167 5.87 2.15 26.35
N GLU A 168 6.23 0.89 26.59
CA GLU A 168 5.49 -0.26 26.05
C GLU A 168 4.05 -0.25 26.60
N ALA A 169 3.10 -0.69 25.76
CA ALA A 169 1.67 -0.76 26.09
C ALA A 169 1.27 -2.17 26.53
#